data_AF-A0A6A5WDA4-F1
#
_entry.id   AF-A0A6A5WDA4-F1
#
_cell.length_a   1.000
_cell.length_b   1.000
_cell.length_c   1.000
_cell.angle_alpha   90.00
_cell.angle_beta   90.00
_cell.angle_gamma   90.00
#
_symmetry.space_group_name_H-M   'P 1'
#
loop_
_entity.id
_entity.type
_entity.pdbx_description
1 polymer ?
#
loop_
_entity_poly.entity_id
_entity_poly.type
_entity_poly.pdbx_seq_one_letter_code
_entity_poly.pdbx_strand_id
1 'polypeptide(L)'
;HKLPYYRLRRTYLDLPIRSDRKPLNYRLSAEQDLALKRYLDAIDAISYSIHRSIITSQAYALLEESYTGVDKAPKLLGKNWAQRWLARHPKY
;
A
#
# COMPACT_ATOMS: atom_id res chain seq x y z
N HIS A 1 -0.03 -6.93 32.79
CA HIS A 1 0.87 -5.89 32.21
C HIS A 1 0.27 -4.50 32.46
N LYS A 2 0.93 -3.63 33.24
CA LYS A 2 0.50 -2.24 33.44
C LYS A 2 0.97 -1.39 32.24
N LEU A 3 0.03 -0.91 31.42
CA LEU A 3 0.35 0.03 30.34
C LEU A 3 0.74 1.39 30.96
N PRO A 4 1.81 2.04 30.48
CA PRO A 4 2.19 3.38 30.96
C PRO A 4 1.05 4.39 30.78
N TYR A 5 0.90 5.32 31.73
CA TYR A 5 -0.17 6.34 31.76
C TYR A 5 -0.33 7.10 30.43
N TYR A 6 0.78 7.44 29.78
CA TYR A 6 0.76 8.15 28.50
C TYR A 6 0.07 7.35 27.37
N ARG A 7 0.13 6.01 27.39
CA ARG A 7 -0.57 5.17 26.39
C ARG A 7 -2.07 5.16 26.64
N LEU A 8 -2.47 5.01 27.91
CA LEU A 8 -3.88 5.02 28.33
C LEU A 8 -4.56 6.36 28.01
N ARG A 9 -3.87 7.48 28.27
CA ARG A 9 -4.38 8.81 27.93
C ARG A 9 -4.54 9.00 26.42
N ARG A 10 -3.63 8.46 25.60
CA ARG A 10 -3.75 8.55 24.13
C ARG A 10 -4.91 7.73 23.59
N THR A 11 -5.13 6.52 24.11
CA THR A 11 -6.30 5.71 23.74
C THR A 11 -7.61 6.36 24.18
N TYR A 12 -7.65 6.97 25.36
CA TYR A 12 -8.83 7.71 25.82
C TYR A 12 -9.16 8.93 24.96
N LEU A 13 -8.14 9.58 24.39
CA LEU A 13 -8.29 10.75 23.52
C LEU A 13 -8.43 10.39 22.04
N ASP A 14 -8.60 9.11 21.70
CA ASP A 14 -8.63 8.58 20.32
C ASP A 14 -7.50 9.12 19.43
N LEU A 15 -6.34 9.34 20.02
CA LEU A 15 -5.21 9.92 19.30
C LEU A 15 -4.59 8.88 18.36
N PRO A 16 -4.20 9.28 17.13
CA PRO A 16 -3.60 8.38 16.16
C PRO A 16 -2.41 7.62 16.75
N ILE A 17 -2.51 6.31 16.69
CA ILE A 17 -1.51 5.36 17.15
C ILE A 17 -0.54 5.11 15.99
N ARG A 18 0.59 4.44 16.26
CA ARG A 18 1.58 4.09 15.23
C ARG A 18 0.95 3.32 14.05
N SER A 19 -0.09 2.53 14.28
CA SER A 19 -0.87 1.81 13.27
C SER A 19 -1.61 2.71 12.30
N ASP A 20 -2.07 3.86 12.78
CA ASP A 20 -2.98 4.75 12.03
C ASP A 20 -2.20 5.73 11.13
N ARG A 21 -0.88 5.83 11.36
CA ARG A 21 -0.01 6.68 10.56
C ARG A 21 0.19 6.07 9.18
N LYS A 22 -0.14 6.83 8.13
CA LYS A 22 0.18 6.46 6.74
C LYS A 22 1.69 6.16 6.65
N PRO A 23 2.10 4.99 6.15
CA PRO A 23 3.51 4.66 6.10
C PRO A 23 4.23 5.66 5.21
N LEU A 24 5.32 6.26 5.72
CA LEU A 24 6.13 7.25 5.00
C LEU A 24 6.64 6.72 3.64
N ASN A 25 6.77 5.39 3.52
CA ASN A 25 7.21 4.70 2.31
C ASN A 25 6.06 4.25 1.39
N TYR A 26 4.86 4.83 1.54
CA TYR A 26 3.77 4.57 0.59
C TYR A 26 4.00 5.34 -0.69
N ARG A 27 4.47 4.63 -1.73
CA ARG A 27 4.89 5.25 -2.98
C ARG A 27 3.76 5.61 -3.93
N LEU A 28 2.60 4.94 -3.83
CA LEU A 28 1.48 5.22 -4.73
C LEU A 28 0.68 6.43 -4.27
N SER A 29 0.35 7.29 -5.22
CA SER A 29 -0.71 8.29 -5.10
C SER A 29 -2.07 7.62 -4.86
N ALA A 30 -3.05 8.36 -4.33
CA ALA A 30 -4.42 7.86 -4.17
C ALA A 30 -5.04 7.42 -5.51
N GLU A 31 -4.73 8.13 -6.60
CA GLU A 31 -5.21 7.81 -7.94
C GLU A 31 -4.60 6.49 -8.46
N GLN A 32 -3.28 6.31 -8.27
CA GLN A 32 -2.59 5.07 -8.64
C GLN A 32 -3.08 3.89 -7.81
N ASP A 33 -3.37 4.12 -6.53
CA ASP A 33 -3.95 3.09 -5.66
C ASP A 33 -5.35 2.66 -6.12
N LEU A 34 -6.16 3.60 -6.61
CA LEU A 34 -7.45 3.31 -7.22
C LEU A 34 -7.31 2.54 -8.53
N ALA A 35 -6.36 2.94 -9.39
CA ALA A 35 -6.08 2.25 -10.64
C ALA A 35 -5.63 0.79 -10.39
N LEU A 36 -4.75 0.57 -9.40
CA LEU A 36 -4.30 -0.76 -9.01
C LEU A 36 -5.46 -1.64 -8.51
N LYS A 37 -6.38 -1.08 -7.69
CA LYS A 37 -7.58 -1.82 -7.25
C LYS A 37 -8.46 -2.22 -8.42
N ARG A 38 -8.76 -1.30 -9.34
CA ARG A 38 -9.57 -1.60 -10.54
C ARG A 38 -8.95 -2.70 -11.40
N TYR A 39 -7.63 -2.69 -11.53
CA TYR A 39 -6.90 -3.73 -12.24
C TYR A 39 -7.05 -5.10 -11.55
N LEU A 40 -6.90 -5.16 -10.23
CA LEU A 40 -7.06 -6.40 -9.47
C LEU A 40 -8.50 -6.91 -9.47
N ASP A 41 -9.49 -6.01 -9.38
CA ASP A 41 -10.91 -6.35 -9.52
C ASP A 41 -11.20 -6.98 -10.90
N ALA A 42 -10.57 -6.48 -11.97
CA ALA A 42 -10.71 -7.05 -13.30
C ALA A 42 -10.05 -8.43 -13.43
N ILE A 43 -8.93 -8.67 -12.75
CA ILE A 43 -8.27 -9.98 -12.69
C ILE A 43 -9.12 -10.99 -11.91
N ASP A 44 -9.64 -10.57 -10.76
CA ASP A 44 -10.50 -11.39 -9.91
C ASP A 44 -11.79 -11.80 -10.66
N ALA A 45 -12.36 -10.88 -11.44
CA ALA A 45 -13.53 -11.17 -12.29
C ALA A 45 -13.28 -12.27 -13.33
N ILE A 46 -12.03 -12.48 -13.76
CA ILE A 46 -11.64 -13.54 -14.71
C ILE A 46 -11.27 -14.84 -13.96
N SER A 47 -11.53 -14.91 -12.64
CA SER A 47 -11.19 -16.03 -11.75
C SER A 47 -9.70 -16.36 -11.70
N TYR A 48 -8.84 -15.38 -12.01
CA TYR A 48 -7.40 -15.57 -11.97
C TYR A 48 -6.87 -15.25 -10.56
N SER A 49 -6.02 -16.13 -10.01
CA SER A 49 -5.49 -15.95 -8.65
C SER A 49 -4.57 -14.73 -8.56
N ILE A 50 -4.90 -13.80 -7.66
CA ILE A 50 -4.09 -12.61 -7.40
C ILE A 50 -2.80 -13.01 -6.68
N HIS A 51 -1.66 -12.84 -7.37
CA HIS A 51 -0.35 -13.16 -6.82
C HIS A 51 0.46 -11.89 -6.52
N ARG A 52 1.32 -11.93 -5.49
CA ARG A 52 2.12 -10.76 -5.03
C ARG A 52 2.97 -10.16 -6.15
N SER A 53 3.47 -11.00 -7.06
CA SER A 53 4.27 -10.59 -8.22
C SER A 53 3.48 -9.68 -9.16
N ILE A 54 2.21 -10.00 -9.43
CA ILE A 54 1.32 -9.21 -10.29
C ILE A 54 1.06 -7.85 -9.67
N ILE A 55 0.77 -7.81 -8.36
CA ILE A 55 0.56 -6.56 -7.62
C ILE A 55 1.81 -5.68 -7.70
N THR A 56 3.01 -6.24 -7.46
CA THR A 56 4.26 -5.47 -7.56
C THR A 56 4.54 -4.98 -8.97
N SER A 57 4.30 -5.81 -9.99
CA SER A 57 4.57 -5.47 -11.39
C SER A 57 3.66 -4.34 -11.85
N GLN A 58 2.35 -4.46 -11.58
CA GLN A 58 1.39 -3.44 -11.98
C GLN A 58 1.59 -2.13 -11.20
N ALA A 59 1.86 -2.22 -9.91
CA ALA A 59 2.18 -1.04 -9.10
C ALA A 59 3.45 -0.32 -9.60
N TYR A 60 4.43 -1.07 -10.10
CA TYR A 60 5.63 -0.49 -10.71
C TYR A 60 5.32 0.17 -12.06
N ALA A 61 4.53 -0.48 -12.92
CA ALA A 61 4.11 0.10 -14.20
C ALA A 61 3.36 1.44 -14.02
N LEU A 62 2.47 1.54 -13.03
CA LEU A 62 1.79 2.80 -12.69
C LEU A 62 2.74 3.89 -12.18
N LEU A 63 3.81 3.51 -11.48
CA LEU A 63 4.85 4.45 -11.07
C LEU A 63 5.66 4.94 -12.26
N GLU A 64 6.01 4.04 -13.17
CA GLU A 64 6.76 4.32 -14.40
C GLU A 64 5.99 5.26 -15.32
N GLU A 65 4.69 5.03 -15.52
CA GLU A 65 3.83 5.91 -16.32
C GLU A 65 3.77 7.34 -15.76
N SER A 66 3.74 7.50 -14.44
CA SER A 66 3.72 8.80 -13.78
C SER A 66 5.10 9.45 -13.61
N TYR A 67 6.16 8.77 -14.00
CA TYR A 67 7.51 9.19 -13.67
C TYR A 67 7.98 10.29 -14.64
N THR A 68 8.10 11.50 -14.12
CA THR A 68 8.56 12.69 -14.87
C THR A 68 10.03 13.03 -14.64
N GLY A 69 10.79 12.15 -13.95
CA GLY A 69 12.19 12.38 -13.63
C GLY A 69 13.13 12.18 -14.82
N VAL A 70 14.30 12.83 -14.78
CA VAL A 70 15.34 12.80 -15.84
C VAL A 70 16.09 11.45 -15.88
N ASP A 71 16.06 10.66 -14.80
CA ASP A 71 16.71 9.35 -14.73
C ASP A 71 15.87 8.21 -15.31
N LYS A 72 16.52 7.19 -15.88
CA LYS A 72 15.91 6.16 -16.75
C LYS A 72 14.81 5.26 -16.15
N ALA A 73 14.44 5.35 -14.87
CA ALA A 73 13.30 4.62 -14.28
C ALA A 73 13.00 5.05 -12.82
N PRO A 74 11.75 4.88 -12.33
CA PRO A 74 11.45 5.00 -10.90
C PRO A 74 12.16 3.91 -10.08
N LYS A 75 12.42 4.21 -8.79
CA LYS A 75 12.99 3.21 -7.87
C LYS A 75 12.05 2.02 -7.71
N LEU A 76 12.61 0.81 -7.77
CA LEU A 76 11.88 -0.45 -7.53
C LEU A 76 11.16 -0.46 -6.19
N LEU A 77 9.94 -1.03 -6.17
CA LEU A 77 9.19 -1.30 -4.95
C LEU A 77 9.94 -2.32 -4.08
N GLY A 78 9.95 -2.13 -2.76
CA GLY A 78 10.63 -3.04 -1.85
C GLY A 78 9.97 -4.43 -1.82
N LYS A 79 10.75 -5.48 -1.51
CA LYS A 79 10.30 -6.89 -1.49
C LYS A 79 9.00 -7.15 -0.71
N ASN A 80 8.81 -6.45 0.42
CA ASN A 80 7.65 -6.62 1.29
C ASN A 80 6.51 -5.63 0.99
N TRP A 81 6.62 -4.85 -0.09
CA TRP A 81 5.65 -3.80 -0.39
C TRP A 81 4.27 -4.38 -0.73
N ALA A 82 4.18 -5.37 -1.61
CA ALA A 82 2.91 -6.01 -1.95
C ALA A 82 2.25 -6.68 -0.74
N GLN A 83 3.02 -7.34 0.13
CA GLN A 83 2.48 -7.90 1.37
C GLN A 83 1.89 -6.83 2.29
N ARG A 84 2.58 -5.68 2.43
CA ARG A 84 2.07 -4.53 3.21
C ARG A 84 0.89 -3.83 2.54
N TRP A 85 0.76 -3.94 1.22
CA TRP A 85 -0.37 -3.43 0.47
C TRP A 85 -1.60 -4.33 0.71
N LEU A 86 -1.46 -5.64 0.53
CA LEU A 86 -2.52 -6.63 0.82
C LEU A 86 -3.02 -6.56 2.27
N ALA A 87 -2.12 -6.41 3.25
CA ALA A 87 -2.50 -6.25 4.65
C ALA A 87 -3.41 -5.02 4.91
N ARG A 88 -3.45 -4.05 3.99
CA ARG A 88 -4.33 -2.87 4.05
C ARG A 88 -5.56 -2.98 3.16
N HIS A 89 -5.60 -3.97 2.27
CA HIS A 89 -6.69 -4.22 1.34
C HIS A 89 -7.15 -5.67 1.48
N PRO A 90 -7.83 -6.03 2.60
CA PRO A 90 -8.18 -7.41 2.91
C PRO A 90 -9.20 -8.05 1.94
N LYS A 91 -9.66 -7.30 0.93
CA LYS A 91 -10.50 -7.81 -0.16
C LYS A 91 -9.71 -8.76 -1.09
N TYR A 92 -8.39 -8.58 -1.20
CA TYR A 92 -7.53 -9.29 -2.16
C TYR A 92 -6.50 -10.19 -1.45
#